data_AF-A0A7X9BJ36-F1
#
_entry.id   AF-A0A7X9BJ36-F1
#
_cell.length_a   1.000
_cell.length_b   1.000
_cell.length_c   1.000
_cell.angle_alpha   90.00
_cell.angle_beta   90.00
_cell.angle_gamma   90.00
#
_symmetry.space_group_name_H-M   'P 1'
#
loop_
_entity.id
_entity.type
_entity.pdbx_description
1 polymer ?
#
loop_
_entity_poly.entity_id
_entity_poly.type
_entity_poly.pdbx_seq_one_letter_code
_entity_poly.pdbx_strand_id
1 'polypeptide(L)'
;EESSQYSFFYIFEHFFSISEIHLVALIIILAFLTLLIIVFFPFLLGKNRFLHKEEFSKSWPLLPLLILLNAFFFYISQPFMSLLFPHFESLPQFAFLIKIIISLLFLFLISLAQIIFKFPLSTFIYGYLGSFIAFINIFVFTFIDISLFIPFSFEFLIILITSSFKKRKNLFLTIALMVLPFLPYLLFTDGAILNNIFRIASRTSFIGNILLALLLIPFQIVWIKILIRMKHFGKQKGVTFKRILIDVLMNLGAIFFVVLFIQILIHTDTIPKTKLEKTKEISTTDKSFIEHVSNHTINYDTEDIECIIESSLPVLRYEIKIHSASLLPIYEANYPYDILTEQEWALFHLDDYPPNPLLLRFSSDASLDKRLYITAYLLDGNEVVKTEEDFFYRGIDDNK
;
A
#
# COMPACT_ATOMS: atom_id res chain seq x y z
N GLU A 1 14.76 0.06 -38.46
CA GLU A 1 16.08 0.71 -38.50
C GLU A 1 15.98 2.01 -37.72
N GLU A 2 16.29 1.98 -36.42
CA GLU A 2 16.40 3.21 -35.63
C GLU A 2 17.71 3.90 -36.01
N SER A 3 17.63 5.08 -36.62
CA SER A 3 18.77 5.91 -36.91
C SER A 3 19.40 6.36 -35.58
N SER A 4 20.39 5.62 -35.10
CA SER A 4 21.24 6.02 -33.98
C SER A 4 21.98 7.30 -34.38
N GLN A 5 21.48 8.44 -33.91
CA GLN A 5 22.12 9.73 -34.12
C GLN A 5 23.36 9.83 -33.23
N TYR A 6 24.52 10.07 -33.86
CA TYR A 6 25.80 10.21 -33.18
C TYR A 6 26.25 11.66 -33.20
N SER A 7 26.67 12.15 -32.05
CA SER A 7 27.37 13.42 -31.92
C SER A 7 28.87 13.19 -32.03
N PHE A 8 29.54 13.97 -32.86
CA PHE A 8 30.98 13.86 -33.10
C PHE A 8 31.69 15.10 -32.56
N PHE A 9 32.76 14.91 -31.80
CA PHE A 9 33.57 16.00 -31.30
C PHE A 9 35.06 15.62 -31.28
N TYR A 10 35.89 16.62 -31.56
CA TYR A 10 37.34 16.52 -31.55
C TYR A 10 37.89 17.07 -30.23
N ILE A 11 38.70 16.28 -29.54
CA ILE A 11 39.46 16.71 -28.36
C ILE A 11 40.92 16.35 -28.58
N PHE A 12 41.80 17.35 -28.60
CA PHE A 12 43.27 17.20 -28.75
C PHE A 12 43.66 16.14 -29.81
N GLU A 13 43.17 16.34 -31.05
CA GLU A 13 43.42 15.49 -32.24
C GLU A 13 42.77 14.10 -32.25
N HIS A 14 42.05 13.70 -31.21
CA HIS A 14 41.36 12.41 -31.15
C HIS A 14 39.86 12.57 -31.46
N PHE A 15 39.35 11.70 -32.34
CA PHE A 15 37.95 11.66 -32.74
C PHE A 15 37.15 10.80 -31.74
N PHE A 16 36.16 11.42 -31.11
CA PHE A 16 35.24 10.71 -30.22
C PHE A 16 33.83 10.76 -30.81
N SER A 17 33.20 9.59 -30.85
CA SER A 17 31.79 9.44 -31.22
C SER A 17 31.02 9.01 -29.97
N ILE A 18 29.99 9.78 -29.62
CA ILE A 18 29.06 9.44 -28.54
C ILE A 18 27.65 9.47 -29.13
N SER A 19 26.86 8.44 -28.85
CA SER A 19 25.45 8.42 -29.24
C SER A 19 24.67 9.53 -28.51
N GLU A 20 23.66 10.10 -29.15
CA GLU A 20 22.84 11.17 -28.58
C GLU A 20 22.29 10.87 -27.17
N ILE A 21 21.80 9.65 -26.92
CA ILE A 21 21.28 9.22 -25.61
C ILE A 21 22.32 9.42 -24.49
N HIS A 22 23.56 9.01 -24.74
CA HIS A 22 24.65 9.14 -23.78
C HIS A 22 25.06 10.61 -23.58
N LEU A 23 25.00 11.45 -24.63
CA LEU A 23 25.29 12.87 -24.55
C LEU A 23 24.20 13.63 -23.77
N VAL A 24 22.93 13.34 -24.03
CA VAL A 24 21.79 13.90 -23.28
C VAL A 24 21.87 13.49 -21.82
N ALA A 25 22.13 12.21 -21.53
CA ALA A 25 22.32 11.73 -20.15
C ALA A 25 23.47 12.46 -19.45
N LEU A 26 24.61 12.64 -20.13
CA LEU A 26 25.76 13.39 -19.60
C LEU A 26 25.39 14.85 -19.28
N ILE A 27 24.68 15.54 -20.18
CA ILE A 27 24.24 16.92 -19.96
C ILE A 27 23.31 17.01 -18.75
N ILE A 28 22.34 16.09 -18.63
CA ILE A 28 21.40 16.04 -17.49
C ILE A 28 22.18 15.82 -16.19
N ILE A 29 23.13 14.86 -16.17
CA ILE A 29 23.96 14.59 -15.00
C ILE A 29 24.81 15.81 -14.64
N LEU A 30 25.43 16.47 -15.62
CA LEU A 30 26.26 17.65 -15.40
C LEU A 30 25.43 18.82 -14.86
N ALA A 31 24.24 19.06 -15.42
CA ALA A 31 23.30 20.09 -14.99
C ALA A 31 22.80 19.83 -13.56
N PHE A 32 22.48 18.58 -13.24
CA PHE A 32 22.12 18.15 -11.89
C PHE A 32 23.26 18.41 -10.90
N LEU A 33 24.48 17.96 -11.20
CA LEU A 33 25.65 18.12 -10.34
C LEU A 33 25.99 19.61 -10.12
N THR A 34 25.89 20.44 -11.16
CA THR A 34 26.13 21.89 -11.04
C THR A 34 25.08 22.58 -10.18
N LEU A 35 23.79 22.30 -10.38
CA LEU A 35 22.72 22.81 -9.52
C LEU A 35 22.91 22.35 -8.06
N LEU A 36 23.24 21.09 -7.85
CA LEU A 36 23.48 20.53 -6.52
C LEU A 36 24.64 21.24 -5.81
N ILE A 37 25.76 21.46 -6.51
CA ILE A 37 26.92 22.19 -5.96
C ILE A 37 26.57 23.64 -5.64
N ILE A 38 25.89 24.35 -6.55
CA ILE A 38 25.56 25.77 -6.38
C ILE A 38 24.56 25.97 -5.23
N VAL A 39 23.51 25.15 -5.15
CA VAL A 39 22.44 25.31 -4.17
C VAL A 39 22.86 24.82 -2.78
N PHE A 40 23.52 23.67 -2.70
CA PHE A 40 23.79 23.02 -1.43
C PHE A 40 25.21 23.20 -0.93
N PHE A 41 26.20 23.52 -1.75
CA PHE A 41 27.57 23.73 -1.26
C PHE A 41 28.06 25.19 -1.27
N PRO A 42 27.22 26.24 -1.11
CA PRO A 42 27.70 27.63 -1.14
C PRO A 42 28.66 27.94 0.02
N PHE A 43 28.57 27.21 1.15
CA PHE A 43 29.49 27.35 2.27
C PHE A 43 30.91 26.82 2.00
N LEU A 44 31.14 26.05 0.92
CA LEU A 44 32.50 25.69 0.51
C LEU A 44 33.29 26.90 0.00
N LEU A 45 32.59 27.96 -0.43
CA LEU A 45 33.14 29.15 -1.10
C LEU A 45 33.16 30.43 -0.22
N GLY A 46 32.48 30.45 0.94
CA GLY A 46 32.29 31.65 1.78
C GLY A 46 33.24 31.81 3.00
N LYS A 47 33.22 32.99 3.65
CA LYS A 47 34.11 33.38 4.77
C LYS A 47 33.89 32.65 6.10
N ASN A 48 32.69 32.15 6.40
CA ASN A 48 32.39 31.36 7.63
C ASN A 48 32.63 29.85 7.45
N ARG A 49 33.61 29.50 6.60
CA ARG A 49 33.90 28.14 6.10
C ARG A 49 34.09 27.09 7.18
N PHE A 50 34.76 27.44 8.29
CA PHE A 50 35.31 26.45 9.22
C PHE A 50 34.24 25.83 10.13
N LEU A 51 33.41 26.66 10.76
CA LEU A 51 32.38 26.22 11.71
C LEU A 51 31.32 25.32 11.06
N HIS A 52 30.86 25.67 9.87
CA HIS A 52 29.80 24.89 9.20
C HIS A 52 30.35 23.65 8.48
N LYS A 53 31.61 23.68 8.00
CA LYS A 53 32.23 22.52 7.33
C LYS A 53 32.50 21.36 8.29
N GLU A 54 33.00 21.65 9.50
CA GLU A 54 33.26 20.60 10.50
C GLU A 54 31.96 19.94 10.97
N GLU A 55 30.97 20.77 11.30
CA GLU A 55 29.63 20.34 11.67
C GLU A 55 28.95 19.52 10.57
N PHE A 56 29.04 19.98 9.31
CA PHE A 56 28.56 19.26 8.14
C PHE A 56 29.26 17.91 7.96
N SER A 57 30.60 17.88 7.99
CA SER A 57 31.37 16.64 7.80
C SER A 57 31.05 15.58 8.85
N LYS A 58 30.76 15.98 10.09
CA LYS A 58 30.33 15.04 11.15
C LYS A 58 28.91 14.52 10.93
N SER A 59 28.05 15.33 10.33
CA SER A 59 26.65 14.99 10.08
C SER A 59 26.43 14.24 8.77
N TRP A 60 27.33 14.37 7.80
CA TRP A 60 27.18 13.78 6.47
C TRP A 60 26.95 12.26 6.47
N PRO A 61 27.66 11.46 7.29
CA PRO A 61 27.43 10.01 7.35
C PRO A 61 26.01 9.63 7.80
N LEU A 62 25.26 10.56 8.40
CA LEU A 62 23.90 10.31 8.86
C LEU A 62 22.95 9.97 7.70
N LEU A 63 23.10 10.61 6.53
CA LEU A 63 22.23 10.35 5.37
C LEU A 63 22.37 8.91 4.83
N PRO A 64 23.56 8.44 4.41
CA PRO A 64 23.71 7.07 3.95
C PRO A 64 23.39 6.06 5.06
N LEU A 65 23.68 6.38 6.31
CA LEU A 65 23.29 5.55 7.45
C LEU A 65 21.76 5.45 7.57
N LEU A 66 21.02 6.55 7.49
CA LEU A 66 19.55 6.54 7.52
C LEU A 66 18.98 5.73 6.35
N ILE A 67 19.52 5.88 5.13
CA ILE A 67 19.06 5.13 3.95
C ILE A 67 19.23 3.62 4.15
N LEU A 68 20.47 3.18 4.41
CA LEU A 68 20.80 1.75 4.50
C LEU A 68 20.02 1.07 5.62
N LEU A 69 19.91 1.77 6.75
CA LEU A 69 19.30 1.24 7.95
C LEU A 69 17.78 1.18 7.80
N ASN A 70 17.12 2.25 7.33
CA ASN A 70 15.69 2.18 7.03
C ASN A 70 15.38 1.08 6.01
N ALA A 71 16.19 0.96 4.94
CA ALA A 71 16.01 -0.09 3.94
C ALA A 71 16.14 -1.49 4.55
N PHE A 72 17.11 -1.69 5.45
CA PHE A 72 17.31 -2.93 6.18
C PHE A 72 16.14 -3.23 7.13
N PHE A 73 15.63 -2.24 7.88
CA PHE A 73 14.48 -2.42 8.76
C PHE A 73 13.19 -2.71 8.01
N PHE A 74 12.97 -2.03 6.89
CA PHE A 74 11.89 -2.33 5.96
C PHE A 74 12.01 -3.72 5.34
N TYR A 75 13.23 -4.23 5.18
CA TYR A 75 13.44 -5.59 4.68
C TYR A 75 13.13 -6.62 5.76
N ILE A 76 13.64 -6.45 6.98
CA ILE A 76 13.41 -7.36 8.11
C ILE A 76 11.97 -7.33 8.63
N SER A 77 11.27 -6.21 8.50
CA SER A 77 9.86 -6.14 8.91
C SER A 77 8.99 -7.12 8.13
N GLN A 78 9.36 -7.49 6.90
CA GLN A 78 8.54 -8.38 6.05
C GLN A 78 8.44 -9.81 6.62
N PRO A 79 9.54 -10.53 6.90
CA PRO A 79 9.46 -11.84 7.54
C PRO A 79 8.89 -11.74 8.97
N PHE A 80 9.19 -10.68 9.71
CA PHE A 80 8.64 -10.45 11.04
C PHE A 80 7.11 -10.32 11.01
N MET A 81 6.57 -9.61 10.03
CA MET A 81 5.13 -9.49 9.80
C MET A 81 4.49 -10.82 9.46
N SER A 82 5.12 -11.63 8.59
CA SER A 82 4.60 -12.96 8.24
C SER A 82 4.55 -13.91 9.43
N LEU A 83 5.49 -13.77 10.39
CA LEU A 83 5.55 -14.60 11.59
C LEU A 83 4.46 -14.23 12.61
N LEU A 84 4.23 -12.93 12.84
CA LEU A 84 3.26 -12.46 13.83
C LEU A 84 1.82 -12.47 13.30
N PHE A 85 1.63 -12.32 11.99
CA PHE A 85 0.32 -12.13 11.38
C PHE A 85 0.16 -13.02 10.14
N PRO A 86 -0.25 -14.29 10.27
CA PRO A 86 -0.33 -15.22 9.14
C PRO A 86 -1.28 -14.79 8.01
N HIS A 87 -2.27 -13.94 8.30
CA HIS A 87 -3.28 -13.44 7.36
C HIS A 87 -3.07 -11.97 6.97
N PHE A 88 -1.89 -11.39 7.19
CA PHE A 88 -1.63 -9.98 6.87
C PHE A 88 -1.79 -9.63 5.37
N GLU A 89 -1.84 -10.65 4.50
CA GLU A 89 -2.06 -10.52 3.07
C GLU A 89 -3.43 -9.95 2.71
N SER A 90 -4.45 -10.20 3.53
CA SER A 90 -5.79 -9.66 3.30
C SER A 90 -5.88 -8.16 3.61
N LEU A 91 -4.90 -7.59 4.31
CA LEU A 91 -4.90 -6.19 4.76
C LEU A 91 -3.57 -5.50 4.43
N PRO A 92 -3.30 -5.21 3.14
CA PRO A 92 -2.03 -4.66 2.69
C PRO A 92 -1.71 -3.27 3.30
N GLN A 93 -2.74 -2.48 3.60
CA GLN A 93 -2.61 -1.17 4.24
C GLN A 93 -2.04 -1.28 5.66
N PHE A 94 -2.56 -2.23 6.44
CA PHE A 94 -2.08 -2.51 7.79
C PHE A 94 -0.64 -3.04 7.77
N ALA A 95 -0.34 -3.91 6.80
CA ALA A 95 1.01 -4.43 6.59
C ALA A 95 2.03 -3.31 6.32
N PHE A 96 1.67 -2.38 5.46
CA PHE A 96 2.50 -1.23 5.14
C PHE A 96 2.65 -0.26 6.32
N LEU A 97 1.57 -0.03 7.09
CA LEU A 97 1.61 0.82 8.28
C LEU A 97 2.59 0.26 9.33
N ILE A 98 2.56 -1.05 9.60
CA ILE A 98 3.50 -1.66 10.55
C ILE A 98 4.94 -1.55 10.04
N LYS A 99 5.15 -1.72 8.73
CA LYS A 99 6.46 -1.53 8.11
C LYS A 99 7.00 -0.11 8.34
N ILE A 100 6.18 0.93 8.14
CA ILE A 100 6.52 2.33 8.47
C ILE A 100 6.83 2.48 9.96
N ILE A 101 5.98 1.93 10.82
CA ILE A 101 6.15 1.98 12.27
C ILE A 101 7.49 1.39 12.70
N ILE A 102 7.86 0.20 12.21
CA ILE A 102 9.12 -0.47 12.54
C ILE A 102 10.33 0.38 12.10
N SER A 103 10.26 1.02 10.93
CA SER A 103 11.31 1.95 10.50
C SER A 103 11.39 3.19 11.40
N LEU A 104 10.26 3.77 11.81
CA LEU A 104 10.23 4.91 12.74
C LEU A 104 10.72 4.53 14.15
N LEU A 105 10.49 3.30 14.58
CA LEU A 105 11.07 2.78 15.84
C LEU A 105 12.60 2.80 15.80
N PHE A 106 13.20 2.62 14.62
CA PHE A 106 14.64 2.62 14.49
C PHE A 106 15.28 4.02 14.57
N LEU A 107 14.56 5.10 14.28
CA LEU A 107 15.05 6.47 14.56
C LEU A 107 15.47 6.65 16.03
N PHE A 108 14.84 5.91 16.94
CA PHE A 108 15.21 5.90 18.36
C PHE A 108 16.49 5.10 18.65
N LEU A 109 16.84 4.11 17.82
CA LEU A 109 18.15 3.46 17.88
C LEU A 109 19.26 4.38 17.34
N ILE A 110 18.95 5.26 16.38
CA ILE A 110 19.87 6.30 15.91
C ILE A 110 20.11 7.37 16.99
N SER A 111 19.11 7.72 17.80
CA SER A 111 19.32 8.62 18.95
C SER A 111 20.28 8.02 19.98
N LEU A 112 20.35 6.69 20.05
CA LEU A 112 21.31 5.91 20.83
C LEU A 112 22.69 5.90 20.14
N ALA A 113 22.73 5.68 18.83
CA ALA A 113 23.96 5.78 18.02
C ALA A 113 24.59 7.18 18.08
N GLN A 114 23.79 8.23 18.23
CA GLN A 114 24.27 9.59 18.42
C GLN A 114 25.14 9.75 19.67
N ILE A 115 24.94 8.93 20.71
CA ILE A 115 25.80 8.95 21.91
C ILE A 115 27.22 8.49 21.55
N ILE A 116 27.34 7.57 20.58
CA ILE A 116 28.60 7.00 20.11
C ILE A 116 29.26 7.94 19.09
N PHE A 117 28.51 8.36 18.06
CA PHE A 117 29.04 9.15 16.94
C PHE A 117 29.09 10.67 17.19
N LYS A 118 28.49 11.15 18.30
CA LYS A 118 28.47 12.57 18.69
C LYS A 118 27.98 13.50 17.55
N PHE A 119 26.87 13.14 16.90
CA PHE A 119 26.29 13.99 15.86
C PHE A 119 25.94 15.39 16.41
N PRO A 120 26.14 16.45 15.61
CA PRO A 120 25.89 17.81 16.05
C PRO A 120 24.42 18.00 16.43
N LEU A 121 24.15 18.92 17.37
CA LEU A 121 22.80 19.24 17.84
C LEU A 121 22.21 20.50 17.16
N SER A 122 22.85 20.95 16.08
CA SER A 122 22.46 22.18 15.38
C SER A 122 21.25 21.94 14.47
N THR A 123 20.13 22.56 14.81
CA THR A 123 18.89 22.52 13.99
C THR A 123 19.11 23.00 12.55
N PHE A 124 20.11 23.86 12.33
CA PHE A 124 20.46 24.37 11.02
C PHE A 124 20.97 23.26 10.10
N ILE A 125 21.91 22.43 10.59
CA ILE A 125 22.49 21.32 9.80
C ILE A 125 21.41 20.32 9.40
N TYR A 126 20.52 19.95 10.32
CA TYR A 126 19.42 19.04 9.98
C TYR A 126 18.43 19.69 9.01
N GLY A 127 18.14 20.99 9.14
CA GLY A 127 17.36 21.71 8.12
C GLY A 127 18.01 21.62 6.74
N TYR A 128 19.33 21.81 6.68
CA TYR A 128 20.11 21.68 5.46
C TYR A 128 20.13 20.25 4.88
N LEU A 129 20.38 19.22 5.71
CA LEU A 129 20.35 17.82 5.27
C LEU A 129 18.97 17.41 4.77
N GLY A 130 17.90 17.92 5.40
CA GLY A 130 16.52 17.73 4.97
C GLY A 130 16.25 18.34 3.60
N SER A 131 16.69 19.57 3.37
CA SER A 131 16.57 20.20 2.04
C SER A 131 17.39 19.45 0.99
N PHE A 132 18.58 18.95 1.34
CA PHE A 132 19.45 18.22 0.42
C PHE A 132 18.81 16.91 -0.05
N ILE A 133 18.29 16.10 0.88
CA ILE A 133 17.65 14.82 0.53
C ILE A 133 16.32 15.02 -0.20
N ALA A 134 15.53 16.03 0.18
CA ALA A 134 14.29 16.35 -0.52
C ALA A 134 14.54 16.80 -1.97
N PHE A 135 15.63 17.53 -2.21
CA PHE A 135 16.06 17.85 -3.56
C PHE A 135 16.44 16.60 -4.36
N ILE A 136 17.18 15.65 -3.76
CA ILE A 136 17.49 14.36 -4.40
C ILE A 136 16.21 13.60 -4.74
N ASN A 137 15.24 13.59 -3.82
CA ASN A 137 13.96 12.89 -4.03
C ASN A 137 13.22 13.40 -5.28
N ILE A 138 13.28 14.71 -5.59
CA ILE A 138 12.69 15.22 -6.84
C ILE A 138 13.22 14.43 -8.04
N PHE A 139 14.53 14.28 -8.18
CA PHE A 139 15.12 13.57 -9.32
C PHE A 139 14.85 12.07 -9.27
N VAL A 140 14.99 11.44 -8.11
CA VAL A 140 14.77 10.00 -7.95
C VAL A 140 13.33 9.61 -8.31
N PHE A 141 12.34 10.33 -7.81
CA PHE A 141 10.94 10.00 -8.03
C PHE A 141 10.42 10.49 -9.38
N THR A 142 10.93 11.61 -9.92
CA THR A 142 10.62 12.03 -11.30
C THR A 142 11.14 11.05 -12.34
N PHE A 143 12.25 10.36 -12.04
CA PHE A 143 12.76 9.28 -12.89
C PHE A 143 11.84 8.04 -12.91
N ILE A 144 11.12 7.78 -11.82
CA ILE A 144 10.14 6.68 -11.73
C ILE A 144 8.86 7.07 -12.46
N ASP A 145 8.33 8.25 -12.16
CA ASP A 145 7.12 8.79 -12.78
C ASP A 145 7.20 10.32 -12.77
N ILE A 146 7.06 10.93 -13.96
CA ILE A 146 7.16 12.37 -14.13
C ILE A 146 6.10 13.13 -13.33
N SER A 147 4.93 12.51 -13.07
CA SER A 147 3.85 13.11 -12.27
C SER A 147 4.27 13.36 -10.82
N LEU A 148 5.25 12.62 -10.29
CA LEU A 148 5.76 12.78 -8.92
C LEU A 148 6.61 14.05 -8.77
N PHE A 149 7.02 14.70 -9.86
CA PHE A 149 7.75 15.97 -9.79
C PHE A 149 7.03 17.02 -8.93
N ILE A 150 5.70 17.13 -9.07
CA ILE A 150 4.88 18.13 -8.37
C ILE A 150 4.91 17.92 -6.85
N PRO A 151 4.51 16.76 -6.30
CA PRO A 151 4.46 16.57 -4.85
C PRO A 151 5.85 16.70 -4.20
N PHE A 152 6.90 16.16 -4.83
CA PHE A 152 8.27 16.27 -4.28
C PHE A 152 8.84 17.69 -4.38
N SER A 153 8.45 18.47 -5.39
CA SER A 153 8.82 19.89 -5.47
C SER A 153 8.17 20.70 -4.34
N PHE A 154 6.89 20.45 -4.05
CA PHE A 154 6.23 21.08 -2.90
C PHE A 154 6.84 20.65 -1.58
N GLU A 155 7.13 19.36 -1.39
CA GLU A 155 7.83 18.87 -0.20
C GLU A 155 9.16 19.61 0.00
N PHE A 156 9.98 19.72 -1.05
CA PHE A 156 11.23 20.45 -1.02
C PHE A 156 11.04 21.93 -0.64
N LEU A 157 10.07 22.63 -1.24
CA LEU A 157 9.78 24.03 -0.92
C LEU A 157 9.35 24.20 0.54
N ILE A 158 8.50 23.31 1.05
CA ILE A 158 8.05 23.32 2.44
C ILE A 158 9.26 23.15 3.37
N ILE A 159 10.14 22.18 3.11
CA ILE A 159 11.33 21.97 3.93
C ILE A 159 12.27 23.18 3.85
N LEU A 160 12.45 23.76 2.67
CA LEU A 160 13.32 24.93 2.48
C LEU A 160 12.82 26.13 3.30
N ILE A 161 11.53 26.45 3.21
CA ILE A 161 10.91 27.57 3.96
C ILE A 161 10.94 27.30 5.47
N THR A 162 10.65 26.07 5.88
CA THR A 162 10.54 25.69 7.30
C THR A 162 11.88 25.27 7.92
N SER A 163 12.96 25.23 7.14
CA SER A 163 14.31 24.82 7.56
C SER A 163 14.78 25.62 8.79
N SER A 164 14.44 26.90 8.83
CA SER A 164 14.78 27.86 9.89
C SER A 164 13.91 27.74 11.16
N PHE A 165 12.83 26.97 11.14
CA PHE A 165 11.89 26.88 12.26
C PHE A 165 12.54 26.24 13.49
N LYS A 166 12.40 26.92 14.63
CA LYS A 166 12.99 26.50 15.92
C LYS A 166 11.93 26.05 16.94
N LYS A 167 10.68 26.51 16.79
CA LYS A 167 9.57 26.22 17.72
C LYS A 167 8.98 24.83 17.43
N ARG A 168 8.70 24.05 18.48
CA ARG A 168 8.15 22.68 18.34
C ARG A 168 6.85 22.64 17.54
N LYS A 169 5.89 23.52 17.86
CA LYS A 169 4.60 23.62 17.16
C LYS A 169 4.78 23.79 15.65
N ASN A 170 5.73 24.65 15.25
CA ASN A 170 6.01 24.91 13.84
C ASN A 170 6.64 23.69 13.15
N LEU A 171 7.45 22.89 13.85
CA LEU A 171 8.02 21.66 13.29
C LEU A 171 6.98 20.55 13.10
N PHE A 172 6.01 20.42 14.02
CA PHE A 172 4.86 19.52 13.80
C PHE A 172 3.99 19.98 12.63
N LEU A 173 3.77 21.30 12.50
CA LEU A 173 3.10 21.88 11.35
C LEU A 173 3.86 21.57 10.04
N THR A 174 5.20 21.63 10.04
CA THR A 174 6.01 21.24 8.87
C THR A 174 5.71 19.82 8.42
N ILE A 175 5.65 18.85 9.34
CA ILE A 175 5.35 17.44 9.00
C ILE A 175 3.95 17.33 8.37
N ALA A 176 2.95 17.99 8.95
CA ALA A 176 1.60 17.99 8.41
C ALA A 176 1.55 18.60 6.98
N LEU A 177 2.26 19.72 6.78
CA LEU A 177 2.36 20.35 5.46
C LEU A 177 3.09 19.46 4.45
N MET A 178 4.12 18.72 4.86
CA MET A 178 4.86 17.81 3.96
C MET A 178 4.00 16.64 3.45
N VAL A 179 2.97 16.21 4.19
CA VAL A 179 2.04 15.15 3.74
C VAL A 179 1.04 15.68 2.71
N LEU A 180 0.67 16.97 2.79
CA LEU A 180 -0.40 17.57 2.01
C LEU A 180 -0.25 17.40 0.48
N PRO A 181 0.93 17.58 -0.14
CA PRO A 181 1.10 17.38 -1.58
C PRO A 181 0.83 15.96 -2.06
N PHE A 182 0.91 14.97 -1.17
CA PHE A 182 0.68 13.56 -1.48
C PHE A 182 -0.79 13.14 -1.30
N LEU A 183 -1.62 13.95 -0.62
CA LEU A 183 -3.02 13.63 -0.37
C LEU A 183 -3.86 13.40 -1.64
N PRO A 184 -3.71 14.19 -2.73
CA PRO A 184 -4.48 13.93 -3.95
C PRO A 184 -4.27 12.52 -4.50
N TYR A 185 -3.05 12.00 -4.41
CA TYR A 185 -2.71 10.64 -4.86
C TYR A 185 -3.31 9.55 -3.96
N LEU A 186 -3.65 9.87 -2.71
CA LEU A 186 -4.33 8.94 -1.81
C LEU A 186 -5.86 9.02 -1.94
N LEU A 187 -6.41 10.21 -2.19
CA LEU A 187 -7.85 10.47 -2.20
C LEU A 187 -8.52 10.21 -3.56
N PHE A 188 -7.80 10.44 -4.66
CA PHE A 188 -8.36 10.32 -6.02
C PHE A 188 -7.95 9.03 -6.74
N THR A 189 -7.19 8.17 -6.08
CA THR A 189 -6.83 6.85 -6.61
C THR A 189 -7.88 5.84 -6.19
N ASP A 190 -8.33 5.02 -7.14
CA ASP A 190 -9.23 3.89 -6.90
C ASP A 190 -8.70 3.00 -5.76
N GLY A 191 -9.58 2.58 -4.86
CA GLY A 191 -9.27 1.71 -3.73
C GLY A 191 -8.60 0.39 -4.15
N ALA A 192 -8.97 -0.18 -5.29
CA ALA A 192 -8.35 -1.40 -5.81
C ALA A 192 -6.89 -1.16 -6.21
N ILE A 193 -6.61 -0.04 -6.89
CA ILE A 193 -5.26 0.38 -7.28
C ILE A 193 -4.44 0.69 -6.03
N LEU A 194 -5.01 1.42 -5.07
CA LEU A 194 -4.38 1.78 -3.82
C LEU A 194 -3.98 0.54 -2.99
N ASN A 195 -4.87 -0.45 -2.88
CA ASN A 195 -4.57 -1.72 -2.23
C ASN A 195 -3.44 -2.48 -2.92
N ASN A 196 -3.40 -2.48 -4.25
CA ASN A 196 -2.30 -3.07 -5.01
C ASN A 196 -0.97 -2.36 -4.73
N ILE A 197 -0.96 -1.02 -4.68
CA ILE A 197 0.22 -0.23 -4.33
C ILE A 197 0.71 -0.59 -2.93
N PHE A 198 -0.19 -0.67 -1.93
CA PHE A 198 0.19 -1.06 -0.58
C PHE A 198 0.71 -2.51 -0.50
N ARG A 199 0.12 -3.43 -1.27
CA ARG A 199 0.57 -4.81 -1.36
C ARG A 199 1.99 -4.88 -1.90
N ILE A 200 2.27 -4.19 -3.01
CA ILE A 200 3.62 -4.09 -3.59
C ILE A 200 4.58 -3.41 -2.60
N ALA A 201 4.20 -2.29 -1.99
CA ALA A 201 5.04 -1.56 -1.05
C ALA A 201 5.37 -2.37 0.21
N SER A 202 4.45 -3.21 0.69
CA SER A 202 4.68 -4.08 1.84
C SER A 202 5.73 -5.17 1.54
N ARG A 203 5.71 -5.78 0.34
CA ARG A 203 6.56 -6.92 -0.07
C ARG A 203 7.68 -6.59 -1.06
N THR A 204 8.00 -5.30 -1.20
CA THR A 204 9.01 -4.89 -2.18
C THR A 204 10.41 -5.38 -1.85
N SER A 205 11.24 -5.50 -2.88
CA SER A 205 12.64 -5.91 -2.79
C SER A 205 13.48 -4.94 -1.95
N PHE A 206 14.73 -5.30 -1.66
CA PHE A 206 15.64 -4.40 -0.94
C PHE A 206 15.80 -3.04 -1.65
N ILE A 207 15.83 -3.03 -2.99
CA ILE A 207 15.91 -1.80 -3.78
C ILE A 207 14.64 -0.96 -3.62
N GLY A 208 13.46 -1.58 -3.63
CA GLY A 208 12.22 -0.86 -3.33
C GLY A 208 12.17 -0.32 -1.90
N ASN A 209 12.77 -1.03 -0.94
CA ASN A 209 12.91 -0.55 0.44
C ASN A 209 13.87 0.65 0.53
N ILE A 210 14.89 0.74 -0.32
CA ILE A 210 15.73 1.95 -0.44
C ILE A 210 14.88 3.13 -0.93
N LEU A 211 13.99 2.94 -1.90
CA LEU A 211 13.08 4.00 -2.36
C LEU A 211 12.12 4.45 -1.25
N LEU A 212 11.54 3.50 -0.52
CA LEU A 212 10.71 3.81 0.66
C LEU A 212 11.51 4.55 1.74
N ALA A 213 12.78 4.19 1.93
CA ALA A 213 13.66 4.90 2.86
C ALA A 213 13.88 6.35 2.39
N LEU A 214 14.19 6.56 1.11
CA LEU A 214 14.35 7.89 0.53
C LEU A 214 13.10 8.76 0.71
N LEU A 215 11.90 8.19 0.49
CA LEU A 215 10.63 8.86 0.75
C LEU A 215 10.50 9.31 2.21
N LEU A 216 10.91 8.47 3.17
CA LEU A 216 10.69 8.72 4.60
C LEU A 216 11.72 9.67 5.22
N ILE A 217 12.95 9.70 4.73
CA ILE A 217 14.06 10.44 5.37
C ILE A 217 13.80 11.94 5.57
N PRO A 218 13.22 12.70 4.62
CA PRO A 218 12.89 14.10 4.86
C PRO A 218 12.05 14.31 6.13
N PHE A 219 11.01 13.47 6.32
CA PHE A 219 10.18 13.47 7.52
C PHE A 219 10.99 13.12 8.77
N GLN A 220 11.85 12.10 8.66
CA GLN A 220 12.70 11.67 9.77
C GLN A 220 13.67 12.78 10.23
N ILE A 221 14.22 13.57 9.30
CA ILE A 221 15.10 14.69 9.63
C ILE A 221 14.35 15.80 10.37
N VAL A 222 13.12 16.12 9.95
CA VAL A 222 12.26 17.06 10.71
C VAL A 222 11.93 16.49 12.10
N TRP A 223 11.69 15.17 12.20
CA TRP A 223 11.50 14.50 13.48
C TRP A 223 12.73 14.60 14.39
N ILE A 224 13.94 14.41 13.85
CA ILE A 224 15.19 14.61 14.60
C ILE A 224 15.28 16.05 15.14
N LYS A 225 14.89 17.08 14.34
CA LYS A 225 14.83 18.47 14.83
C LYS A 225 13.87 18.60 16.03
N ILE A 226 12.73 17.92 16.02
CA ILE A 226 11.79 17.88 17.15
C ILE A 226 12.44 17.23 18.37
N LEU A 227 13.07 16.07 18.21
CA LEU A 227 13.73 15.35 19.31
C LEU A 227 14.88 16.17 19.94
N ILE A 228 15.67 16.88 19.14
CA ILE A 228 16.71 17.81 19.62
C ILE A 228 16.09 18.90 20.50
N ARG A 229 14.95 19.46 20.06
CA ARG A 229 14.22 20.50 20.81
C ARG A 229 13.53 19.97 22.06
N MET A 230 13.18 18.70 22.08
CA MET A 230 12.65 18.01 23.27
C MET A 230 13.74 17.55 24.23
N LYS A 231 15.01 17.65 23.84
CA LYS A 231 16.17 17.11 24.59
C LYS A 231 16.16 15.59 24.74
N HIS A 232 15.44 14.88 23.86
CA HIS A 232 15.44 13.42 23.77
C HIS A 232 16.43 12.90 22.71
N PHE A 233 17.14 13.79 22.02
CA PHE A 233 18.17 13.43 21.03
C PHE A 233 19.57 13.71 21.62
N GLY A 234 20.33 12.63 21.85
CA GLY A 234 21.73 12.66 22.27
C GLY A 234 21.94 12.99 23.75
N LYS A 235 23.21 12.92 24.18
CA LYS A 235 23.61 13.21 25.57
C LYS A 235 23.69 14.72 25.79
N GLN A 236 22.61 15.32 26.29
CA GLN A 236 22.59 16.73 26.71
C GLN A 236 22.91 16.85 28.21
N LYS A 237 23.49 17.99 28.64
CA LYS A 237 23.80 18.24 30.07
C LYS A 237 22.54 18.04 30.92
N GLY A 238 22.62 17.11 31.90
CA GLY A 238 21.52 16.80 32.83
C GLY A 238 20.59 15.64 32.43
N VAL A 239 20.80 15.01 31.26
CA VAL A 239 20.01 13.84 30.82
C VAL A 239 20.84 12.56 30.98
N THR A 240 20.40 11.66 31.86
CA THR A 240 21.03 10.35 32.09
C THR A 240 20.64 9.34 31.00
N PHE A 241 21.56 8.45 30.63
CA PHE A 241 21.32 7.36 29.67
C PHE A 241 20.07 6.54 29.98
N LYS A 242 19.83 6.23 31.27
CA LYS A 242 18.61 5.53 31.72
C LYS A 242 17.31 6.25 31.32
N ARG A 243 17.29 7.58 31.34
CA ARG A 243 16.09 8.36 31.00
C ARG A 243 15.79 8.30 29.51
N ILE A 244 16.83 8.40 28.68
CA ILE A 244 16.72 8.22 27.22
C ILE A 244 16.24 6.80 26.91
N LEU A 245 16.80 5.78 27.58
CA LEU A 245 16.38 4.39 27.40
C LEU A 245 14.91 4.17 27.79
N ILE A 246 14.45 4.77 28.90
CA ILE A 246 13.04 4.70 29.34
C ILE A 246 12.12 5.42 28.34
N ASP A 247 12.49 6.60 27.85
CA ASP A 247 11.70 7.32 26.84
C ASP A 247 11.60 6.50 25.53
N VAL A 248 12.68 5.82 25.14
CA VAL A 248 12.68 4.92 23.96
C VAL A 248 11.79 3.70 24.21
N LEU A 249 11.89 3.06 25.37
CA LEU A 249 11.06 1.91 25.76
C LEU A 249 9.58 2.26 25.88
N MET A 250 9.24 3.44 26.40
CA MET A 250 7.85 3.90 26.50
C MET A 250 7.24 4.20 25.14
N ASN A 251 7.99 4.82 24.22
CA ASN A 251 7.52 5.04 22.86
C ASN A 251 7.39 3.71 22.09
N LEU A 252 8.33 2.78 22.26
CA LEU A 252 8.24 1.41 21.75
C LEU A 252 6.98 0.70 22.27
N GLY A 253 6.71 0.80 23.58
CA GLY A 253 5.53 0.24 24.21
C GLY A 253 4.24 0.86 23.69
N ALA A 254 4.17 2.19 23.55
CA ALA A 254 2.99 2.89 23.04
C ALA A 254 2.68 2.50 21.59
N ILE A 255 3.71 2.43 20.75
CA ILE A 255 3.58 2.04 19.35
C ILE A 255 3.16 0.57 19.22
N PHE A 256 3.76 -0.33 20.01
CA PHE A 256 3.34 -1.73 20.09
C PHE A 256 1.89 -1.86 20.54
N PHE A 257 1.47 -1.05 21.51
CA PHE A 257 0.08 -1.01 21.99
C PHE A 257 -0.90 -0.51 20.93
N VAL A 258 -0.51 0.49 20.12
CA VAL A 258 -1.30 0.98 18.98
C VAL A 258 -1.44 -0.11 17.93
N VAL A 259 -0.37 -0.86 17.62
CA VAL A 259 -0.43 -1.99 16.68
C VAL A 259 -1.35 -3.11 17.21
N LEU A 260 -1.24 -3.46 18.49
CA LEU A 260 -2.13 -4.42 19.16
C LEU A 260 -3.59 -3.95 19.20
N PHE A 261 -3.81 -2.67 19.44
CA PHE A 261 -5.16 -2.08 19.47
C PHE A 261 -5.81 -2.06 18.09
N ILE A 262 -5.05 -1.68 17.05
CA ILE A 262 -5.52 -1.77 15.66
C ILE A 262 -5.78 -3.23 15.28
N GLN A 263 -4.96 -4.18 15.74
CA GLN A 263 -5.21 -5.61 15.56
C GLN A 263 -6.53 -6.06 16.22
N ILE A 264 -6.82 -5.59 17.44
CA ILE A 264 -8.09 -5.93 18.12
C ILE A 264 -9.28 -5.36 17.36
N LEU A 265 -9.21 -4.09 16.93
CA LEU A 265 -10.26 -3.44 16.14
C LEU A 265 -10.51 -4.16 14.81
N ILE A 266 -9.44 -4.51 14.11
CA ILE A 266 -9.53 -5.25 12.85
C ILE A 266 -10.06 -6.66 13.12
N HIS A 267 -9.62 -7.36 14.17
CA HIS A 267 -10.12 -8.70 14.48
C HIS A 267 -11.61 -8.68 14.85
N THR A 268 -12.12 -7.60 15.44
CA THR A 268 -13.56 -7.43 15.67
C THR A 268 -14.37 -7.14 14.40
N ASP A 269 -13.77 -6.47 13.40
CA ASP A 269 -14.44 -6.17 12.12
C ASP A 269 -14.21 -7.25 11.03
N THR A 270 -13.18 -8.09 11.17
CA THR A 270 -12.82 -9.17 10.23
C THR A 270 -13.17 -10.56 10.73
N ILE A 271 -13.92 -10.70 11.84
CA ILE A 271 -14.82 -11.85 11.93
C ILE A 271 -15.75 -11.67 10.74
N PRO A 272 -15.66 -12.49 9.69
CA PRO A 272 -16.67 -12.45 8.66
C PRO A 272 -17.97 -12.63 9.42
N LYS A 273 -18.90 -11.68 9.29
CA LYS A 273 -20.30 -12.01 9.54
C LYS A 273 -20.70 -12.98 8.44
N THR A 274 -20.14 -14.19 8.46
CA THR A 274 -20.73 -15.40 7.90
C THR A 274 -22.07 -15.49 8.61
N LYS A 275 -23.07 -14.80 8.06
CA LYS A 275 -24.43 -15.30 8.14
C LYS A 275 -24.39 -16.61 7.37
N LEU A 276 -24.01 -17.68 8.08
CA LEU A 276 -24.56 -18.99 7.77
C LEU A 276 -26.07 -18.81 7.92
N GLU A 277 -26.75 -18.51 6.81
CA GLU A 277 -28.17 -18.79 6.77
C GLU A 277 -28.31 -20.28 7.00
N LYS A 278 -28.93 -20.62 8.14
CA LYS A 278 -29.21 -21.99 8.54
C LYS A 278 -29.89 -22.70 7.38
N THR A 279 -29.39 -23.90 7.10
CA THR A 279 -30.01 -24.98 6.34
C THR A 279 -31.53 -24.94 6.50
N LYS A 280 -32.25 -24.57 5.42
CA LYS A 280 -33.67 -24.89 5.32
C LYS A 280 -33.77 -26.33 4.84
N GLU A 281 -33.70 -27.27 5.77
CA GLU A 281 -34.29 -28.59 5.53
C GLU A 281 -35.81 -28.42 5.57
N ILE A 282 -36.44 -28.46 4.40
CA ILE A 282 -37.89 -28.62 4.29
C ILE A 282 -38.11 -29.94 3.59
N SER A 283 -38.44 -30.96 4.37
CA SER A 283 -38.88 -32.26 3.86
C SER A 283 -40.17 -32.08 3.08
N THR A 284 -40.09 -32.17 1.76
CA THR A 284 -41.24 -32.40 0.89
C THR A 284 -41.38 -33.89 0.61
N THR A 285 -42.61 -34.37 0.67
CA THR A 285 -43.02 -35.77 0.57
C THR A 285 -42.97 -36.35 -0.86
N ASP A 286 -41.95 -36.02 -1.65
CA ASP A 286 -41.73 -36.60 -2.98
C ASP A 286 -40.27 -37.03 -3.15
N LYS A 287 -40.04 -38.11 -3.90
CA LYS A 287 -38.82 -38.95 -3.93
C LYS A 287 -37.54 -38.28 -4.45
N SER A 288 -37.52 -36.95 -4.57
CA SER A 288 -36.41 -36.16 -5.07
C SER A 288 -36.32 -34.84 -4.30
N PHE A 289 -35.19 -34.57 -3.68
CA PHE A 289 -34.86 -33.29 -3.06
C PHE A 289 -33.59 -32.69 -3.67
N ILE A 290 -33.54 -31.35 -3.69
CA ILE A 290 -32.38 -30.54 -4.06
C ILE A 290 -31.88 -29.83 -2.79
N GLU A 291 -30.64 -30.12 -2.38
CA GLU A 291 -29.97 -29.39 -1.32
C GLU A 291 -29.17 -28.23 -1.93
N HIS A 292 -29.31 -27.04 -1.33
CA HIS A 292 -28.61 -25.84 -1.75
C HIS A 292 -27.83 -25.27 -0.58
N VAL A 293 -26.51 -25.15 -0.76
CA VAL A 293 -25.62 -24.46 0.17
C VAL A 293 -24.99 -23.29 -0.56
N SER A 294 -25.26 -22.06 -0.09
CA SER A 294 -24.57 -20.88 -0.62
C SER A 294 -23.57 -20.31 0.39
N ASN A 295 -22.36 -20.08 -0.10
CA ASN A 295 -21.36 -19.27 0.57
C ASN A 295 -21.29 -17.90 -0.11
N HIS A 296 -21.33 -16.85 0.71
CA HIS A 296 -21.29 -15.47 0.25
C HIS A 296 -20.02 -14.82 0.77
N THR A 297 -19.21 -14.28 -0.14
CA THR A 297 -18.04 -13.48 0.22
C THR A 297 -18.24 -12.07 -0.33
N ILE A 298 -18.33 -11.09 0.56
CA ILE A 298 -18.56 -9.70 0.19
C ILE A 298 -17.21 -8.99 0.17
N ASN A 299 -16.84 -8.48 -1.00
CA ASN A 299 -15.63 -7.69 -1.24
C ASN A 299 -16.04 -6.31 -1.75
N TYR A 300 -16.09 -5.32 -0.85
CA TYR A 300 -16.52 -3.95 -1.17
C TYR A 300 -17.93 -3.92 -1.78
N ASP A 301 -18.04 -3.52 -3.05
CA ASP A 301 -19.29 -3.39 -3.81
C ASP A 301 -19.66 -4.68 -4.56
N THR A 302 -18.79 -5.70 -4.51
CA THR A 302 -18.97 -6.98 -5.20
C THR A 302 -19.25 -8.11 -4.21
N GLU A 303 -20.20 -8.97 -4.58
CA GLU A 303 -20.54 -10.17 -3.85
C GLU A 303 -20.19 -11.39 -4.71
N ASP A 304 -19.27 -12.21 -4.21
CA ASP A 304 -18.95 -13.52 -4.77
C ASP A 304 -19.90 -14.55 -4.14
N ILE A 305 -20.72 -15.18 -4.99
CA ILE A 305 -21.70 -16.18 -4.59
C ILE A 305 -21.22 -17.55 -5.08
N GLU A 306 -21.08 -18.48 -4.15
CA GLU A 306 -20.77 -19.88 -4.42
C GLU A 306 -21.97 -20.74 -4.00
N CYS A 307 -22.70 -21.29 -4.97
CA CYS A 307 -23.83 -22.19 -4.75
C CYS A 307 -23.39 -23.63 -5.01
N ILE A 308 -23.59 -24.50 -4.02
CA ILE A 308 -23.48 -25.94 -4.15
C ILE A 308 -24.90 -26.49 -4.25
N ILE A 309 -25.20 -27.13 -5.37
CA ILE A 309 -26.51 -27.73 -5.66
C ILE A 309 -26.32 -29.24 -5.68
N GLU A 310 -26.95 -29.94 -4.73
CA GLU A 310 -26.92 -31.39 -4.61
C GLU A 310 -28.30 -31.96 -4.93
N SER A 311 -28.35 -33.04 -5.69
CA SER A 311 -29.59 -33.77 -5.95
C SER A 311 -29.50 -35.21 -5.44
N SER A 312 -30.62 -35.72 -4.96
CA SER A 312 -30.75 -37.13 -4.56
C SER A 312 -30.92 -38.10 -5.75
N LEU A 313 -31.25 -37.60 -6.94
CA LEU A 313 -31.41 -38.40 -8.17
C LEU A 313 -30.43 -37.95 -9.26
N PRO A 314 -30.12 -38.81 -10.25
CA PRO A 314 -29.31 -38.42 -11.41
C PRO A 314 -29.94 -37.26 -12.17
N VAL A 315 -29.16 -36.20 -12.39
CA VAL A 315 -29.61 -34.99 -13.08
C VAL A 315 -29.32 -35.13 -14.57
N LEU A 316 -30.35 -34.92 -15.40
CA LEU A 316 -30.20 -34.83 -16.85
C LEU A 316 -29.82 -33.42 -17.28
N ARG A 317 -30.44 -32.41 -16.68
CA ARG A 317 -30.20 -31.00 -17.02
C ARG A 317 -30.63 -30.07 -15.89
N TYR A 318 -29.91 -28.97 -15.72
CA TYR A 318 -30.34 -27.82 -14.94
C TYR A 318 -30.63 -26.63 -15.86
N GLU A 319 -31.64 -25.84 -15.51
CA GLU A 319 -31.85 -24.49 -16.02
C GLU A 319 -31.78 -23.54 -14.81
N ILE A 320 -30.73 -22.72 -14.77
CA ILE A 320 -30.47 -21.81 -13.65
C ILE A 320 -30.63 -20.38 -14.11
N LYS A 321 -31.52 -19.64 -13.44
CA LYS A 321 -31.80 -18.22 -13.74
C LYS A 321 -31.60 -17.37 -12.52
N ILE A 322 -31.02 -16.19 -12.71
CA ILE A 322 -30.88 -15.18 -11.65
C ILE A 322 -31.66 -13.95 -12.07
N HIS A 323 -32.44 -13.43 -11.13
CA HIS A 323 -33.23 -12.23 -11.31
C HIS A 323 -32.87 -11.17 -10.27
N SER A 324 -32.76 -9.92 -10.69
CA SER A 324 -32.73 -8.77 -9.79
C SER A 324 -33.80 -7.76 -10.20
N ALA A 325 -34.25 -6.94 -9.26
CA ALA A 325 -35.24 -5.88 -9.52
C ALA A 325 -34.67 -4.70 -10.35
N SER A 326 -33.38 -4.75 -10.68
CA SER A 326 -32.69 -3.76 -11.51
C SER A 326 -31.64 -4.45 -12.37
N LEU A 327 -30.90 -3.67 -13.18
CA LEU A 327 -29.79 -4.16 -13.98
C LEU A 327 -28.88 -5.09 -13.17
N LEU A 328 -28.74 -6.34 -13.61
CA LEU A 328 -27.91 -7.35 -12.94
C LEU A 328 -26.56 -7.48 -13.67
N PRO A 329 -25.51 -6.74 -13.26
CA PRO A 329 -24.17 -6.99 -13.76
C PRO A 329 -23.63 -8.29 -13.15
N ILE A 330 -23.28 -9.25 -14.02
CA ILE A 330 -22.43 -10.39 -13.65
C ILE A 330 -21.02 -10.06 -14.12
N TYR A 331 -20.06 -10.04 -13.19
CA TYR A 331 -18.67 -9.66 -13.47
C TYR A 331 -17.82 -10.88 -13.84
N GLU A 332 -17.92 -11.95 -13.05
CA GLU A 332 -17.23 -13.21 -13.28
C GLU A 332 -18.20 -14.38 -13.03
N ALA A 333 -18.06 -15.45 -13.79
CA ALA A 333 -18.85 -16.67 -13.64
C ALA A 333 -18.03 -17.88 -14.08
N ASN A 334 -18.24 -19.03 -13.43
CA ASN A 334 -17.58 -20.28 -13.81
C ASN A 334 -18.30 -21.02 -14.95
N TYR A 335 -19.54 -20.63 -15.28
CA TYR A 335 -20.30 -21.15 -16.42
C TYR A 335 -20.70 -20.02 -17.38
N PRO A 336 -20.84 -20.32 -18.69
CA PRO A 336 -21.38 -19.36 -19.65
C PRO A 336 -22.79 -18.91 -19.26
N TYR A 337 -23.09 -17.64 -19.50
CA TYR A 337 -24.40 -17.07 -19.22
C TYR A 337 -24.81 -16.06 -20.29
N ASP A 338 -26.12 -15.92 -20.49
CA ASP A 338 -26.72 -14.87 -21.29
C ASP A 338 -27.51 -13.91 -20.41
N ILE A 339 -27.36 -12.61 -20.66
CA ILE A 339 -28.23 -11.58 -20.08
C ILE A 339 -29.43 -11.42 -21.01
N LEU A 340 -30.62 -11.78 -20.54
CA LEU A 340 -31.84 -11.70 -21.34
C LEU A 340 -32.28 -10.25 -21.55
N THR A 341 -33.11 -10.01 -22.57
CA THR A 341 -33.42 -8.71 -23.20
C THR A 341 -33.91 -7.57 -22.29
N GLU A 342 -34.21 -7.83 -21.01
CA GLU A 342 -34.59 -6.83 -20.01
C GLU A 342 -33.46 -6.50 -19.02
N GLN A 343 -32.26 -7.10 -19.17
CA GLN A 343 -31.07 -6.91 -18.34
C GLN A 343 -31.22 -7.14 -16.82
N GLU A 344 -32.40 -7.58 -16.38
CA GLU A 344 -32.75 -8.00 -15.02
C GLU A 344 -32.52 -9.50 -14.79
N TRP A 345 -32.38 -10.27 -15.87
CA TRP A 345 -32.25 -11.72 -15.86
C TRP A 345 -30.93 -12.20 -16.44
N ALA A 346 -30.28 -13.12 -15.75
CA ALA A 346 -29.16 -13.90 -16.25
C ALA A 346 -29.50 -15.39 -16.29
N LEU A 347 -29.27 -16.02 -17.45
CA LEU A 347 -29.49 -17.45 -17.66
C LEU A 347 -28.14 -18.15 -17.81
N PHE A 348 -27.87 -19.14 -16.96
CA PHE A 348 -26.65 -19.95 -17.04
C PHE A 348 -26.87 -21.17 -17.93
N HIS A 349 -25.92 -21.40 -18.85
CA HIS A 349 -25.92 -22.55 -19.75
C HIS A 349 -25.03 -23.64 -19.17
N LEU A 350 -25.64 -24.76 -18.83
CA LEU A 350 -24.99 -25.97 -18.34
C LEU A 350 -25.11 -27.06 -19.39
N ASP A 351 -24.08 -27.89 -19.49
CA ASP A 351 -24.11 -29.08 -20.34
C ASP A 351 -25.11 -30.12 -19.81
N ASP A 352 -25.56 -31.01 -20.69
CA ASP A 352 -26.35 -32.17 -20.31
C ASP A 352 -25.51 -33.09 -19.39
N TYR A 353 -26.16 -33.68 -18.38
CA TYR A 353 -25.56 -34.49 -17.31
C TYR A 353 -24.53 -33.72 -16.45
N PRO A 354 -24.94 -32.61 -15.81
CA PRO A 354 -24.05 -31.82 -14.96
C PRO A 354 -23.56 -32.62 -13.74
N PRO A 355 -22.39 -32.27 -13.17
CA PRO A 355 -21.86 -32.92 -11.97
C PRO A 355 -22.82 -32.74 -10.78
N ASN A 356 -22.80 -33.71 -9.87
CA ASN A 356 -23.57 -33.69 -8.63
C ASN A 356 -22.62 -34.06 -7.47
N PRO A 357 -22.27 -33.14 -6.54
CA PRO A 357 -22.72 -31.74 -6.46
C PRO A 357 -22.34 -30.87 -7.66
N LEU A 358 -23.26 -30.00 -8.08
CA LEU A 358 -22.97 -28.91 -9.01
C LEU A 358 -22.47 -27.70 -8.23
N LEU A 359 -21.31 -27.18 -8.64
CA LEU A 359 -20.72 -25.97 -8.07
C LEU A 359 -20.89 -24.79 -9.02
N LEU A 360 -21.81 -23.88 -8.71
CA LEU A 360 -22.01 -22.62 -9.44
C LEU A 360 -21.32 -21.47 -8.69
N ARG A 361 -20.47 -20.72 -9.39
CA ARG A 361 -19.78 -19.55 -8.84
C ARG A 361 -19.96 -18.36 -9.75
N PHE A 362 -20.44 -17.26 -9.20
CA PHE A 362 -20.56 -16.00 -9.94
C PHE A 362 -20.42 -14.80 -9.01
N SER A 363 -20.01 -13.67 -9.59
CA SER A 363 -19.87 -12.40 -8.87
C SER A 363 -20.78 -11.33 -9.45
N SER A 364 -21.38 -10.53 -8.57
CA SER A 364 -22.36 -9.49 -8.92
C SER A 364 -22.39 -8.39 -7.86
N ASP A 365 -23.12 -7.30 -8.11
CA ASP A 365 -23.20 -6.15 -7.18
C ASP A 365 -23.82 -6.56 -5.82
N ALA A 366 -23.14 -6.26 -4.72
CA ALA A 366 -23.54 -6.65 -3.36
C ALA A 366 -24.77 -5.89 -2.82
N SER A 367 -25.09 -4.74 -3.41
CA SER A 367 -26.23 -3.91 -2.98
C SER A 367 -27.58 -4.41 -3.49
N LEU A 368 -27.58 -5.32 -4.48
CA LEU A 368 -28.78 -5.78 -5.16
C LEU A 368 -29.42 -6.99 -4.48
N ASP A 369 -30.75 -6.91 -4.29
CA ASP A 369 -31.56 -8.09 -4.02
C ASP A 369 -31.58 -9.00 -5.26
N LYS A 370 -31.33 -10.30 -5.06
CA LYS A 370 -31.23 -11.31 -6.13
C LYS A 370 -32.11 -12.51 -5.80
N ARG A 371 -32.68 -13.12 -6.84
CA ARG A 371 -33.40 -14.40 -6.74
C ARG A 371 -32.81 -15.40 -7.71
N LEU A 372 -32.40 -16.55 -7.18
CA LEU A 372 -31.92 -17.69 -7.94
C LEU A 372 -33.06 -18.69 -8.12
N TYR A 373 -33.38 -19.01 -9.36
CA TYR A 373 -34.34 -20.03 -9.73
C TYR A 373 -33.59 -21.22 -10.32
N ILE A 374 -33.82 -22.40 -9.76
CA ILE A 374 -33.23 -23.66 -10.22
C ILE A 374 -34.35 -24.57 -10.68
N THR A 375 -34.33 -24.91 -11.96
CA THR A 375 -35.17 -25.96 -12.54
C THR A 375 -34.30 -27.16 -12.84
N ALA A 376 -34.57 -28.30 -12.20
CA ALA A 376 -33.86 -29.55 -12.41
C ALA A 376 -34.73 -30.56 -13.17
N TYR A 377 -34.14 -31.22 -14.15
CA TYR A 377 -34.72 -32.38 -14.83
C TYR A 377 -33.99 -33.63 -14.33
N LEU A 378 -34.67 -34.41 -13.51
CA LEU A 378 -34.13 -35.57 -12.80
C LEU A 378 -34.64 -36.87 -13.44
N LEU A 379 -33.82 -37.92 -13.39
CA LEU A 379 -34.19 -39.25 -13.87
C LEU A 379 -34.59 -40.14 -12.68
N ASP A 380 -35.89 -40.48 -12.60
CA ASP A 380 -36.42 -41.48 -11.65
C ASP A 380 -36.75 -42.77 -12.43
N GLY A 381 -35.80 -43.71 -12.47
CA GLY A 381 -35.90 -44.91 -13.30
C GLY A 381 -35.90 -44.58 -14.80
N ASN A 382 -37.06 -44.69 -15.46
CA ASN A 382 -37.26 -44.38 -16.89
C ASN A 382 -38.08 -43.10 -17.13
N GLU A 383 -38.51 -42.41 -16.07
CA GLU A 383 -39.31 -41.20 -16.17
C GLU A 383 -38.48 -39.97 -15.82
N VAL A 384 -38.75 -38.86 -16.52
CA VAL A 384 -38.11 -37.56 -16.26
C VAL A 384 -39.03 -36.75 -15.36
N VAL A 385 -38.55 -36.45 -14.16
CA VAL A 385 -39.25 -35.63 -13.17
C VAL A 385 -38.66 -34.22 -13.21
N LYS A 386 -39.53 -33.21 -13.16
CA LYS A 386 -39.14 -31.80 -13.12
C LYS A 386 -39.33 -31.25 -11.71
N THR A 387 -38.30 -30.62 -11.16
CA THR A 387 -38.33 -29.98 -9.85
C THR A 387 -37.91 -28.52 -10.00
N GLU A 388 -38.64 -27.60 -9.37
CA GLU A 388 -38.36 -26.15 -9.41
C GLU A 388 -38.19 -25.63 -7.99
N GLU A 389 -37.13 -24.88 -7.74
CA GLU A 389 -36.81 -24.27 -6.45
C GLU A 389 -36.35 -22.81 -6.64
N ASP A 390 -36.66 -21.95 -5.68
CA ASP A 390 -36.24 -20.55 -5.68
C ASP A 390 -35.58 -20.13 -4.36
N PHE A 391 -34.48 -19.37 -4.48
CA PHE A 391 -33.66 -18.90 -3.37
C PHE A 391 -33.53 -17.37 -3.44
N PHE A 392 -33.81 -16.70 -2.33
CA PHE A 392 -33.73 -15.24 -2.22
C PHE A 392 -32.44 -14.82 -1.51
N TYR A 393 -31.64 -14.01 -2.17
CA TYR A 393 -30.47 -13.35 -1.60
C TYR A 393 -30.79 -11.88 -1.38
N ARG A 394 -30.58 -11.44 -0.14
CA ARG A 394 -30.83 -10.05 0.24
C ARG A 394 -29.58 -9.22 0.03
N GLY A 395 -29.70 -8.13 -0.73
CA GLY A 395 -28.66 -7.14 -0.90
C GLY A 395 -28.29 -6.46 0.43
N ILE A 396 -27.08 -5.93 0.48
CA ILE A 396 -26.59 -5.20 1.65
C ILE A 396 -27.13 -3.77 1.59
N ASP A 397 -27.85 -3.36 2.64
CA ASP A 397 -28.21 -1.97 2.84
C ASP A 397 -26.95 -1.17 3.26
N ASP A 398 -26.46 -0.30 2.38
CA ASP A 398 -25.34 0.64 2.67
C ASP A 398 -25.67 1.67 3.77
N ASN A 399 -26.87 1.63 4.35
CA ASN A 399 -27.34 2.58 5.37
C ASN A 399 -27.29 2.05 6.82
N LYS A 400 -26.47 1.03 7.14
CA LYS A 400 -26.29 0.56 8.53
C LYS A 400 -24.87 0.24 8.95
#